data_AF-A0ABD4L516-F1
#
_entry.id   AF-A0ABD4L516-F1
#
_cell.length_a   1.000
_cell.length_b   1.000
_cell.length_c   1.000
_cell.angle_alpha   90.00
_cell.angle_beta   90.00
_cell.angle_gamma   90.00
#
_symmetry.space_group_name_H-M   'P 1'
#
loop_
_entity.id
_entity.type
_entity.pdbx_description
1 polymer ?
#
loop_
_entity_poly.entity_id
_entity_poly.type
_entity_poly.pdbx_seq_one_letter_code
_entity_poly.pdbx_strand_id
1 'polypeptide(L)'
;MEEKKYNLPLQTLPSLEYSHHYQDLVELNEYLSLKGIKSKNTRVERYLDYFSLVLEKDADPWRVFKNSLAGPFESPLVWELYVLREVHELMWILRGLKCKEPLGGDEKLELMIGGSDFAALDKDSDSRNAQFELRIASYFLQYGCHVDLTTETDVIAFSKKAAFYIECKRIASSKQLRKRIRDAEAQLLKRMPKKRDGRNVFGCVAADVTKVAYKHNGLTFAVTGEHAKDTIQKDLKKVVGHLEYNSDLGIKRRIFNYWFQIHIPSLFSHPASVSTRFSSFHRFKEHSNRKEIKAAKIFCEIFESASLNSDKREIPPQELKRRTRFHIPAGAVYSFDDDVVCSVFKEKEIKKWPIETRLAVLEIGDDVHYFHVADLEMVLPEVRKAIHENRYEKLEEIALVMIAIMFAFRFPYE
;
A
#
# COMPACT_ATOMS: atom_id res chain seq x y z
N MET A 1 -5.83 22.54 -10.80
CA MET A 1 -6.19 21.13 -10.53
C MET A 1 -7.10 21.18 -9.32
N GLU A 2 -8.40 20.92 -9.49
CA GLU A 2 -9.37 21.03 -8.39
C GLU A 2 -8.95 20.13 -7.21
N GLU A 3 -8.90 20.70 -6.01
CA GLU A 3 -8.71 19.92 -4.78
C GLU A 3 -9.96 19.07 -4.58
N LYS A 4 -9.82 17.77 -4.87
CA LYS A 4 -10.89 16.80 -4.64
C LYS A 4 -11.16 16.76 -3.14
N LYS A 5 -12.35 17.21 -2.72
CA LYS A 5 -12.78 17.12 -1.32
C LYS A 5 -13.20 15.70 -0.99
N TYR A 6 -12.71 15.18 0.14
CA TYR A 6 -13.08 13.85 0.63
C TYR A 6 -14.02 14.01 1.82
N ASN A 7 -15.24 13.49 1.70
CA ASN A 7 -16.17 13.44 2.81
C ASN A 7 -15.71 12.41 3.84
N LEU A 8 -15.97 12.69 5.12
CA LEU A 8 -15.79 11.70 6.18
C LEU A 8 -16.66 10.46 5.89
N PRO A 9 -16.13 9.24 5.99
CA PRO A 9 -16.94 8.05 5.75
C PRO A 9 -18.07 7.92 6.80
N LEU A 10 -19.14 7.23 6.42
CA LEU A 10 -20.25 6.86 7.32
C LEU A 10 -20.18 5.38 7.73
N GLN A 11 -19.12 4.69 7.33
CA GLN A 11 -18.88 3.30 7.66
C GLN A 11 -17.38 3.07 7.87
N THR A 12 -17.03 2.06 8.69
CA THR A 12 -15.66 1.58 8.79
C THR A 12 -15.22 0.87 7.52
N LEU A 13 -13.91 0.70 7.34
CA LEU A 13 -13.41 -0.19 6.30
C LEU A 13 -13.61 -1.65 6.73
N PRO A 14 -13.82 -2.58 5.78
CA PRO A 14 -13.67 -4.01 6.07
C PRO A 14 -12.29 -4.24 6.67
N SER A 15 -12.23 -5.08 7.70
CA SER A 15 -10.99 -5.36 8.42
C SER A 15 -10.86 -6.85 8.70
N LEU A 16 -9.62 -7.31 8.84
CA LEU A 16 -9.32 -8.68 9.16
C LEU A 16 -8.62 -8.70 10.52
N GLU A 17 -9.08 -9.55 11.44
CA GLU A 17 -8.43 -9.69 12.75
C GLU A 17 -7.00 -10.25 12.62
N TYR A 18 -6.12 -9.88 13.55
CA TYR A 18 -4.75 -10.40 13.58
C TYR A 18 -4.68 -11.91 13.81
N SER A 19 -5.72 -12.51 14.41
CA SER A 19 -5.86 -13.97 14.55
C SER A 19 -5.83 -14.67 13.18
N HIS A 20 -6.43 -14.08 12.15
CA HIS A 20 -6.42 -14.61 10.80
C HIS A 20 -5.08 -14.40 10.08
N HIS A 21 -4.36 -13.31 10.38
CA HIS A 21 -3.00 -13.10 9.87
C HIS A 21 -2.05 -14.17 10.43
N TYR A 22 -2.15 -14.45 11.73
CA TYR A 22 -1.40 -15.52 12.38
C TYR A 22 -1.74 -16.89 11.77
N GLN A 23 -3.03 -17.21 11.61
CA GLN A 23 -3.47 -18.47 11.00
C GLN A 23 -2.95 -18.67 9.57
N ASP A 24 -3.02 -17.64 8.72
CA ASP A 24 -2.50 -17.75 7.36
C ASP A 24 -0.98 -17.92 7.33
N LEU A 25 -0.24 -17.33 8.27
CA LEU A 25 1.20 -17.56 8.40
C LEU A 25 1.50 -18.98 8.90
N VAL A 26 0.69 -19.54 9.81
CA VAL A 26 0.83 -20.93 10.28
C VAL A 26 0.61 -21.88 9.10
N GLU A 27 -0.44 -21.65 8.32
CA GLU A 27 -0.74 -22.48 7.14
C GLU A 27 0.35 -22.35 6.06
N LEU A 28 0.88 -21.14 5.82
CA LEU A 28 2.03 -20.96 4.95
C LEU A 28 3.25 -21.75 5.47
N ASN A 29 3.50 -21.72 6.77
CA ASN A 29 4.61 -22.42 7.40
C ASN A 29 4.48 -23.95 7.30
N GLU A 30 3.27 -24.47 7.47
CA GLU A 30 2.94 -25.88 7.26
C GLU A 30 3.13 -26.27 5.79
N TYR A 31 2.64 -25.42 4.86
CA TYR A 31 2.82 -25.62 3.42
C TYR A 31 4.31 -25.72 3.03
N LEU A 32 5.15 -24.80 3.53
CA LEU A 32 6.60 -24.82 3.34
C LEU A 32 7.23 -26.10 3.91
N SER A 33 6.81 -26.51 5.10
CA SER A 33 7.32 -27.71 5.77
C SER A 33 6.98 -28.99 4.99
N LEU A 34 5.79 -29.09 4.41
CA LEU A 34 5.39 -30.19 3.53
C LEU A 34 6.26 -30.30 2.27
N LYS A 35 6.85 -29.18 1.82
CA LYS A 35 7.81 -29.12 0.71
C LYS A 35 9.26 -29.35 1.16
N GLY A 36 9.49 -29.63 2.45
CA GLY A 36 10.84 -29.78 3.01
C GLY A 36 11.58 -28.45 3.21
N ILE A 37 10.91 -27.32 3.05
CA ILE A 37 11.49 -25.98 3.22
C ILE A 37 11.42 -25.59 4.69
N LYS A 38 12.59 -25.40 5.32
CA LYS A 38 12.68 -25.03 6.74
C LYS A 38 12.56 -23.53 6.92
N SER A 39 11.53 -23.08 7.63
CA SER A 39 11.29 -21.68 7.98
C SER A 39 12.02 -21.20 9.24
N LYS A 40 12.74 -22.08 9.94
CA LYS A 40 13.47 -21.71 11.15
C LYS A 40 14.53 -20.64 10.86
N ASN A 41 14.60 -19.63 11.71
CA ASN A 41 15.38 -18.40 11.63
C ASN A 41 15.08 -17.54 10.39
N THR A 42 13.92 -17.69 9.77
CA THR A 42 13.50 -16.89 8.61
C THR A 42 12.61 -15.73 9.02
N ARG A 43 12.35 -14.81 8.08
CA ARG A 43 11.41 -13.72 8.33
C ARG A 43 9.97 -14.20 8.57
N VAL A 44 9.60 -15.35 8.01
CA VAL A 44 8.26 -15.94 8.21
C VAL A 44 8.06 -16.38 9.66
N GLU A 45 9.05 -17.05 10.25
CA GLU A 45 9.02 -17.41 11.68
C GLU A 45 8.94 -16.16 12.55
N ARG A 46 9.70 -15.11 12.23
CA ARG A 46 9.64 -13.86 12.99
C ARG A 46 8.28 -13.16 12.87
N TYR A 47 7.61 -13.20 11.71
CA TYR A 47 6.25 -12.65 11.62
C TYR A 47 5.23 -13.49 12.42
N LEU A 48 5.41 -14.81 12.49
CA LEU A 48 4.62 -15.69 13.35
C LEU A 48 4.81 -15.31 14.82
N ASP A 49 6.05 -15.20 15.28
CA ASP A 49 6.38 -14.80 16.65
C ASP A 49 5.78 -13.43 16.98
N TYR A 50 5.89 -12.47 16.06
CA TYR A 50 5.30 -11.14 16.23
C TYR A 50 3.79 -11.20 16.43
N PHE A 51 3.06 -11.91 15.56
CA PHE A 51 1.61 -12.01 15.72
C PHE A 51 1.20 -12.82 16.95
N SER A 52 2.00 -13.80 17.38
CA SER A 52 1.78 -14.48 18.67
C SER A 52 1.81 -13.48 19.83
N LEU A 53 2.83 -12.62 19.88
CA LEU A 53 2.94 -11.57 20.90
C LEU A 53 1.79 -10.54 20.83
N VAL A 54 1.36 -10.16 19.62
CA VAL A 54 0.20 -9.29 19.42
C VAL A 54 -1.08 -9.90 19.99
N LEU A 55 -1.31 -11.19 19.76
CA LEU A 55 -2.47 -11.91 20.29
C LEU A 55 -2.42 -12.07 21.82
N GLU A 56 -1.22 -12.18 22.39
CA GLU A 56 -0.99 -12.22 23.84
C GLU A 56 -1.05 -10.82 24.51
N LYS A 57 -1.21 -9.75 23.74
CA LYS A 57 -1.17 -8.34 24.20
C LYS A 57 0.18 -7.94 24.81
N ASP A 58 1.26 -8.62 24.44
CA ASP A 58 2.64 -8.36 24.83
C ASP A 58 3.48 -7.99 23.59
N ALA A 59 2.92 -7.15 22.74
CA ALA A 59 3.47 -6.75 21.45
C ALA A 59 4.69 -5.83 21.64
N ASP A 60 5.83 -6.41 22.01
CA ASP A 60 7.13 -5.75 21.94
C ASP A 60 7.88 -6.24 20.68
N PRO A 61 7.83 -5.48 19.57
CA PRO A 61 8.48 -5.86 18.32
C PRO A 61 10.00 -6.05 18.47
N TRP A 62 10.61 -5.39 19.46
CA TRP A 62 12.05 -5.43 19.71
C TRP A 62 12.53 -6.81 20.17
N ARG A 63 11.65 -7.62 20.77
CA ARG A 63 11.95 -9.01 21.15
C ARG A 63 12.10 -9.94 19.96
N VAL A 64 11.46 -9.59 18.84
CA VAL A 64 11.36 -10.43 17.63
C VAL A 64 12.36 -9.96 16.56
N PHE A 65 12.35 -8.67 16.25
CA PHE A 65 13.09 -8.11 15.10
C PHE A 65 14.44 -7.50 15.51
N LYS A 66 15.24 -8.25 16.27
CA LYS A 66 16.52 -7.79 16.84
C LYS A 66 17.55 -7.31 15.80
N ASN A 67 17.41 -7.72 14.54
CA ASN A 67 18.32 -7.32 13.45
C ASN A 67 17.85 -6.06 12.72
N SER A 68 16.69 -5.52 13.07
CA SER A 68 16.04 -4.42 12.37
C SER A 68 16.13 -3.09 13.15
N LEU A 69 16.94 -3.02 14.22
CA LEU A 69 17.01 -1.86 15.11
C LEU A 69 17.45 -0.56 14.44
N ALA A 70 18.19 -0.65 13.33
CA ALA A 70 18.71 0.51 12.59
C ALA A 70 17.71 1.07 11.55
N GLY A 71 16.50 0.52 11.46
CA GLY A 71 15.47 1.00 10.54
C GLY A 71 14.67 2.18 11.07
N PRO A 72 13.71 2.70 10.28
CA PRO A 72 12.92 3.88 10.62
C PRO A 72 11.79 3.57 11.62
N PHE A 73 12.04 2.73 12.62
CA PHE A 73 11.01 2.16 13.49
C PHE A 73 10.90 2.94 14.80
N GLU A 74 10.17 4.05 14.75
CA GLU A 74 10.06 4.99 15.86
C GLU A 74 8.91 4.67 16.82
N SER A 75 7.94 3.84 16.42
CA SER A 75 6.79 3.47 17.24
C SER A 75 6.27 2.06 16.93
N PRO A 76 5.50 1.42 17.85
CA PRO A 76 4.85 0.14 17.59
C PRO A 76 3.97 0.13 16.34
N LEU A 77 3.27 1.24 16.06
CA LEU A 77 2.45 1.38 14.85
C LEU A 77 3.30 1.33 13.58
N VAL A 78 4.49 1.92 13.59
CA VAL A 78 5.39 1.86 12.42
C VAL A 78 5.85 0.43 12.18
N TRP A 79 6.25 -0.30 13.23
CA TRP A 79 6.55 -1.73 13.15
C TRP A 79 5.39 -2.52 12.55
N GLU A 80 4.19 -2.30 13.06
CA GLU A 80 2.98 -2.98 12.60
C GLU A 80 2.74 -2.75 11.11
N LEU A 81 2.81 -1.51 10.63
CA LEU A 81 2.62 -1.20 9.21
C LEU A 81 3.63 -1.92 8.32
N TYR A 82 4.89 -2.00 8.74
CA TYR A 82 5.92 -2.74 8.01
C TYR A 82 5.66 -4.26 8.03
N VAL A 83 5.22 -4.83 9.15
CA VAL A 83 4.83 -6.26 9.21
C VAL A 83 3.63 -6.53 8.31
N LEU A 84 2.58 -5.71 8.38
CA LEU A 84 1.37 -5.85 7.56
C LEU A 84 1.68 -5.76 6.06
N ARG A 85 2.62 -4.92 5.65
CA ARG A 85 3.13 -4.91 4.27
C ARG A 85 3.59 -6.31 3.87
N GLU A 86 4.50 -6.89 4.63
CA GLU A 86 5.11 -8.15 4.25
C GLU A 86 4.11 -9.31 4.30
N VAL A 87 3.29 -9.35 5.34
CA VAL A 87 2.38 -10.45 5.62
C VAL A 87 1.21 -10.45 4.65
N HIS A 88 0.64 -9.30 4.29
CA HIS A 88 -0.43 -9.26 3.28
C HIS A 88 0.02 -9.75 1.90
N GLU A 89 1.29 -9.54 1.53
CA GLU A 89 1.84 -10.11 0.29
C GLU A 89 2.05 -11.62 0.39
N LEU A 90 2.49 -12.13 1.54
CA LEU A 90 2.58 -13.58 1.79
C LEU A 90 1.21 -14.26 1.78
N MET A 91 0.21 -13.65 2.42
CA MET A 91 -1.18 -14.12 2.39
C MET A 91 -1.72 -14.14 0.96
N TRP A 92 -1.41 -13.11 0.16
CA TRP A 92 -1.80 -13.08 -1.25
C TRP A 92 -1.21 -14.27 -2.02
N ILE A 93 0.07 -14.57 -1.83
CA ILE A 93 0.76 -15.70 -2.45
C ILE A 93 0.12 -17.02 -2.00
N LEU A 94 -0.12 -17.19 -0.69
CA LEU A 94 -0.76 -18.38 -0.14
C LEU A 94 -2.12 -18.64 -0.79
N ARG A 95 -2.95 -17.62 -0.98
CA ARG A 95 -4.24 -17.76 -1.68
C ARG A 95 -4.08 -18.38 -3.07
N GLY A 96 -3.07 -17.98 -3.84
CA GLY A 96 -2.77 -18.60 -5.14
C GLY A 96 -2.34 -20.06 -5.02
N LEU A 97 -1.45 -20.37 -4.08
CA LEU A 97 -0.95 -21.72 -3.83
C LEU A 97 -2.07 -22.69 -3.40
N LYS A 98 -3.05 -22.22 -2.62
CA LYS A 98 -4.23 -23.00 -2.23
C LYS A 98 -5.11 -23.38 -3.43
N CYS A 99 -5.15 -22.55 -4.47
CA CYS A 99 -5.91 -22.86 -5.67
C CYS A 99 -5.20 -23.92 -6.52
N LYS A 100 -3.87 -23.76 -6.70
CA LYS A 100 -3.08 -24.64 -7.56
C LYS A 100 -1.58 -24.46 -7.34
N GLU A 101 -0.83 -25.54 -7.48
CA GLU A 101 0.62 -25.51 -7.42
C GLU A 101 1.26 -25.06 -8.75
N PRO A 102 2.16 -24.06 -8.75
CA PRO A 102 2.94 -23.68 -9.92
C PRO A 102 4.12 -24.64 -10.14
N LEU A 103 4.47 -24.91 -11.40
CA LEU A 103 5.71 -25.65 -11.71
C LEU A 103 6.91 -24.78 -11.34
N GLY A 104 7.91 -25.34 -10.64
CA GLY A 104 9.09 -24.60 -10.18
C GLY A 104 8.81 -23.66 -9.00
N GLY A 105 7.69 -23.82 -8.30
CA GLY A 105 7.34 -23.01 -7.13
C GLY A 105 8.32 -23.15 -5.97
N ASP A 106 8.83 -24.36 -5.73
CA ASP A 106 9.63 -24.68 -4.54
C ASP A 106 10.91 -23.85 -4.44
N GLU A 107 11.66 -23.68 -5.54
CA GLU A 107 12.87 -22.84 -5.59
C GLU A 107 12.56 -21.38 -5.25
N LYS A 108 11.44 -20.86 -5.74
CA LYS A 108 11.01 -19.48 -5.45
C LYS A 108 10.54 -19.33 -4.01
N LEU A 109 9.88 -20.33 -3.44
CA LEU A 109 9.46 -20.35 -2.04
C LEU A 109 10.67 -20.37 -1.10
N GLU A 110 11.70 -21.16 -1.41
CA GLU A 110 12.94 -21.21 -0.63
C GLU A 110 13.67 -19.86 -0.64
N LEU A 111 13.75 -19.17 -1.79
CA LEU A 111 14.29 -17.82 -1.87
C LEU A 111 13.42 -16.80 -1.11
N MET A 112 12.11 -16.92 -1.22
CA MET A 112 11.15 -15.98 -0.62
C MET A 112 11.21 -15.98 0.92
N ILE A 113 11.59 -17.06 1.60
CA ILE A 113 11.65 -17.04 3.07
C ILE A 113 12.90 -16.33 3.61
N GLY A 114 13.94 -16.16 2.79
CA GLY A 114 15.18 -15.48 3.17
C GLY A 114 15.10 -13.95 3.21
N GLY A 115 16.27 -13.30 3.18
CA GLY A 115 16.39 -11.84 3.18
C GLY A 115 16.19 -11.19 4.55
N SER A 116 16.15 -9.85 4.58
CA SER A 116 15.90 -9.10 5.81
C SER A 116 14.41 -9.10 6.18
N ASP A 117 14.13 -8.73 7.43
CA ASP A 117 12.77 -8.71 7.98
C ASP A 117 11.84 -7.77 7.22
N PHE A 118 12.36 -6.69 6.65
CA PHE A 118 11.52 -5.73 5.95
C PHE A 118 12.16 -5.34 4.64
N ALA A 119 11.35 -5.21 3.57
CA ALA A 119 11.86 -4.75 2.27
C ALA A 119 12.52 -3.37 2.32
N ALA A 120 12.31 -2.64 3.42
CA ALA A 120 12.97 -1.41 3.73
C ALA A 120 14.47 -1.51 3.98
N LEU A 121 14.90 -2.64 4.55
CA LEU A 121 16.26 -2.89 4.99
C LEU A 121 17.05 -3.78 4.02
N ASP A 122 16.36 -4.33 3.02
CA ASP A 122 16.95 -5.25 2.05
C ASP A 122 18.07 -4.57 1.24
N LYS A 123 19.27 -5.11 1.38
CA LYS A 123 20.45 -4.82 0.54
C LYS A 123 20.52 -5.76 -0.66
N ASP A 124 20.12 -7.01 -0.46
CA ASP A 124 19.92 -8.01 -1.50
C ASP A 124 18.44 -8.07 -1.89
N SER A 125 18.17 -8.14 -3.18
CA SER A 125 16.82 -8.12 -3.73
C SER A 125 16.26 -9.49 -4.08
N ASP A 126 17.05 -10.57 -4.06
CA ASP A 126 16.66 -11.86 -4.64
C ASP A 126 15.42 -12.46 -3.97
N SER A 127 15.40 -12.49 -2.64
CA SER A 127 14.23 -12.96 -1.88
C SER A 127 12.95 -12.18 -2.21
N ARG A 128 13.05 -10.87 -2.39
CA ARG A 128 11.89 -10.03 -2.69
C ARG A 128 11.54 -10.02 -4.18
N ASN A 129 12.48 -10.30 -5.06
CA ASN A 129 12.22 -10.53 -6.48
C ASN A 129 11.39 -11.82 -6.61
N ALA A 130 11.82 -12.92 -5.96
CA ALA A 130 11.06 -14.15 -5.89
C ALA A 130 9.65 -13.95 -5.29
N GLN A 131 9.55 -13.18 -4.19
CA GLN A 131 8.24 -12.81 -3.61
C GLN A 131 7.34 -12.08 -4.61
N PHE A 132 7.89 -11.11 -5.35
CA PHE A 132 7.11 -10.37 -6.35
C PHE A 132 6.66 -11.26 -7.50
N GLU A 133 7.52 -12.16 -7.97
CA GLU A 133 7.17 -13.14 -9.02
C GLU A 133 6.05 -14.08 -8.55
N LEU A 134 6.15 -14.60 -7.32
CA LEU A 134 5.10 -15.42 -6.71
C LEU A 134 3.79 -14.63 -6.53
N ARG A 135 3.86 -13.34 -6.16
CA ARG A 135 2.67 -12.46 -6.09
C ARG A 135 1.98 -12.35 -7.45
N ILE A 136 2.76 -12.13 -8.51
CA ILE A 136 2.25 -12.05 -9.88
C ILE A 136 1.65 -13.41 -10.33
N ALA A 137 2.36 -14.51 -10.07
CA ALA A 137 1.87 -15.86 -10.34
C ALA A 137 0.53 -16.15 -9.66
N SER A 138 0.37 -15.69 -8.41
CA SER A 138 -0.86 -15.87 -7.64
C SER A 138 -2.11 -15.33 -8.33
N TYR A 139 -2.05 -14.19 -9.02
CA TYR A 139 -3.21 -13.69 -9.78
C TYR A 139 -3.71 -14.71 -10.80
N PHE A 140 -2.79 -15.38 -11.50
CA PHE A 140 -3.12 -16.39 -12.50
C PHE A 140 -3.59 -17.70 -11.87
N LEU A 141 -2.98 -18.13 -10.76
CA LEU A 141 -3.37 -19.33 -10.02
C LEU A 141 -4.80 -19.20 -9.45
N GLN A 142 -5.14 -18.05 -8.88
CA GLN A 142 -6.48 -17.77 -8.34
C GLN A 142 -7.56 -17.77 -9.44
N TYR A 143 -7.22 -17.39 -10.67
CA TYR A 143 -8.13 -17.52 -11.83
C TYR A 143 -8.20 -18.96 -12.38
N GLY A 144 -7.35 -19.88 -11.91
CA GLY A 144 -7.30 -21.27 -12.35
C GLY A 144 -6.37 -21.54 -13.55
N CYS A 145 -5.48 -20.60 -13.89
CA CYS A 145 -4.46 -20.83 -14.91
C CYS A 145 -3.41 -21.85 -14.42
N HIS A 146 -2.72 -22.51 -15.35
CA HIS A 146 -1.46 -23.19 -15.00
C HIS A 146 -0.32 -22.17 -15.04
N VAL A 147 0.60 -22.23 -14.07
CA VAL A 147 1.76 -21.34 -14.02
C VAL A 147 3.04 -22.17 -14.00
N ASP A 148 4.02 -21.71 -14.76
CA ASP A 148 5.36 -22.27 -14.87
C ASP A 148 6.41 -21.21 -14.55
N LEU A 149 7.22 -21.50 -13.52
CA LEU A 149 8.31 -20.69 -12.98
C LEU A 149 9.68 -21.36 -13.20
N THR A 150 9.74 -22.49 -13.90
CA THR A 150 10.97 -23.27 -14.14
C THR A 150 11.88 -22.69 -15.23
N THR A 151 11.39 -21.68 -15.94
CA THR A 151 12.07 -21.14 -17.12
C THR A 151 12.85 -19.88 -16.80
N GLU A 152 13.68 -19.42 -17.74
CA GLU A 152 14.32 -18.12 -17.61
C GLU A 152 13.34 -16.93 -17.60
N THR A 153 12.10 -17.11 -18.08
CA THR A 153 11.06 -16.07 -17.97
C THR A 153 10.44 -16.16 -16.59
N ASP A 154 10.42 -15.05 -15.88
CA ASP A 154 10.02 -15.00 -14.47
C ASP A 154 8.67 -15.68 -14.18
N VAL A 155 7.64 -15.45 -15.02
CA VAL A 155 6.35 -16.15 -14.93
C VAL A 155 5.81 -16.49 -16.32
N ILE A 156 5.40 -17.75 -16.54
CA ILE A 156 4.62 -18.15 -17.71
C ILE A 156 3.26 -18.68 -17.25
N ALA A 157 2.17 -18.02 -17.66
CA ALA A 157 0.81 -18.41 -17.31
C ALA A 157 0.01 -18.89 -18.53
N PHE A 158 -0.64 -20.04 -18.38
CA PHE A 158 -1.43 -20.67 -19.43
C PHE A 158 -2.92 -20.62 -19.11
N SER A 159 -3.66 -19.91 -19.95
CA SER A 159 -5.12 -20.01 -20.04
C SER A 159 -5.53 -21.00 -21.14
N LYS A 160 -6.83 -21.24 -21.30
CA LYS A 160 -7.36 -22.05 -22.42
C LYS A 160 -6.99 -21.49 -23.80
N LYS A 161 -6.83 -20.16 -23.95
CA LYS A 161 -6.71 -19.47 -25.26
C LYS A 161 -5.36 -18.78 -25.49
N ALA A 162 -4.61 -18.49 -24.43
CA ALA A 162 -3.41 -17.68 -24.47
C ALA A 162 -2.34 -18.19 -23.49
N ALA A 163 -1.07 -17.99 -23.86
CA ALA A 163 0.08 -18.11 -22.99
C ALA A 163 0.66 -16.70 -22.74
N PHE A 164 0.73 -16.31 -21.47
CA PHE A 164 1.26 -15.02 -21.04
C PHE A 164 2.67 -15.22 -20.51
N TYR A 165 3.64 -14.55 -21.12
CA TYR A 165 5.03 -14.51 -20.67
C TYR A 165 5.22 -13.19 -19.95
N ILE A 166 5.57 -13.24 -18.67
CA ILE A 166 5.69 -12.06 -17.82
C ILE A 166 7.11 -11.96 -17.27
N GLU A 167 7.74 -10.80 -17.51
CA GLU A 167 8.99 -10.42 -16.86
C GLU A 167 8.66 -9.45 -15.72
N CYS A 168 9.11 -9.80 -14.53
CA CYS A 168 8.89 -9.08 -13.29
C CYS A 168 10.11 -8.20 -12.99
N LYS A 169 9.91 -6.92 -12.67
CA LYS A 169 10.98 -6.01 -12.27
C LYS A 169 10.57 -5.17 -11.06
N ARG A 170 11.32 -5.29 -9.97
CA ARG A 170 11.22 -4.37 -8.83
C ARG A 170 12.11 -3.16 -9.08
N ILE A 171 11.53 -1.97 -9.13
CA ILE A 171 12.21 -0.76 -9.57
C ILE A 171 12.50 0.11 -8.35
N ALA A 172 13.79 0.25 -8.03
CA ALA A 172 14.21 0.94 -6.81
C ALA A 172 14.19 2.47 -6.91
N SER A 173 14.24 3.04 -8.12
CA SER A 173 14.26 4.50 -8.31
C SER A 173 13.78 4.92 -9.70
N SER A 174 13.34 6.18 -9.82
CA SER A 174 12.93 6.78 -11.10
C SER A 174 14.05 6.73 -12.16
N LYS A 175 15.32 6.84 -11.73
CA LYS A 175 16.49 6.74 -12.62
C LYS A 175 16.61 5.37 -13.29
N GLN A 176 16.19 4.30 -12.61
CA GLN A 176 16.28 2.93 -13.11
C GLN A 176 15.05 2.49 -13.91
N LEU A 177 13.92 3.18 -13.77
CA LEU A 177 12.63 2.81 -14.36
C LEU A 177 12.73 2.46 -15.84
N ARG A 178 13.21 3.40 -16.67
CA ARG A 178 13.34 3.21 -18.12
C ARG A 178 14.25 2.03 -18.48
N LYS A 179 15.42 1.94 -17.83
CA LYS A 179 16.41 0.89 -18.10
C LYS A 179 15.80 -0.50 -17.81
N ARG A 180 15.21 -0.67 -16.63
CA ARG A 180 14.63 -1.94 -16.19
C ARG A 180 13.47 -2.41 -17.07
N ILE A 181 12.60 -1.50 -17.52
CA ILE A 181 11.51 -1.84 -18.45
C ILE A 181 12.09 -2.31 -19.79
N ARG A 182 13.10 -1.62 -20.34
CA ARG A 182 13.74 -2.04 -21.61
C ARG A 182 14.46 -3.38 -21.51
N ASP A 183 15.11 -3.64 -20.37
CA ASP A 183 15.76 -4.92 -20.11
C ASP A 183 14.73 -6.06 -20.11
N ALA A 184 13.58 -5.86 -19.45
CA ALA A 184 12.46 -6.80 -19.44
C ALA A 184 11.88 -7.04 -20.85
N GLU A 185 11.70 -5.99 -21.65
CA GLU A 185 11.27 -6.14 -23.04
C GLU A 185 12.24 -6.97 -23.86
N ALA A 186 13.55 -6.72 -23.72
CA ALA A 186 14.58 -7.46 -24.44
C ALA A 186 14.58 -8.95 -24.05
N GLN A 187 14.42 -9.23 -22.75
CA GLN A 187 14.25 -10.59 -22.22
C GLN A 187 13.02 -11.29 -22.83
N LEU A 188 11.85 -10.64 -22.81
CA LEU A 188 10.62 -11.17 -23.41
C LEU A 188 10.79 -11.46 -24.90
N LEU A 189 11.33 -10.52 -25.67
CA LEU A 189 11.49 -10.68 -27.12
C LEU A 189 12.46 -11.81 -27.48
N LYS A 190 13.48 -12.04 -26.66
CA LYS A 190 14.42 -13.15 -26.81
C LYS A 190 13.77 -14.50 -26.47
N ARG A 191 12.95 -14.56 -25.42
CA ARG A 191 12.47 -15.81 -24.82
C ARG A 191 11.11 -16.27 -25.35
N MET A 192 10.26 -15.36 -25.84
CA MET A 192 8.89 -15.71 -26.25
C MET A 192 8.82 -16.45 -27.59
N PRO A 193 8.34 -17.71 -27.63
CA PRO A 193 8.15 -18.45 -28.88
C PRO A 193 6.95 -17.90 -29.66
N LYS A 194 6.91 -18.06 -30.99
CA LYS A 194 5.81 -17.55 -31.83
C LYS A 194 4.44 -18.12 -31.45
N LYS A 195 4.39 -19.39 -31.05
CA LYS A 195 3.24 -20.13 -30.51
C LYS A 195 3.73 -21.05 -29.40
N ARG A 196 2.86 -21.40 -28.48
CA ARG A 196 3.14 -22.37 -27.41
C ARG A 196 1.91 -23.27 -27.25
N ASP A 197 2.06 -24.56 -27.54
CA ASP A 197 1.01 -25.57 -27.36
C ASP A 197 -0.33 -25.16 -27.99
N GLY A 198 -0.29 -24.68 -29.24
CA GLY A 198 -1.46 -24.19 -29.98
C GLY A 198 -2.01 -22.81 -29.54
N ARG A 199 -1.51 -22.24 -28.44
CA ARG A 199 -1.95 -20.94 -27.89
C ARG A 199 -1.23 -19.76 -28.55
N ASN A 200 -1.91 -18.62 -28.57
CA ASN A 200 -1.27 -17.35 -28.89
C ASN A 200 -0.41 -16.90 -27.71
N VAL A 201 0.78 -16.36 -28.00
CA VAL A 201 1.78 -15.97 -27.00
C VAL A 201 1.86 -14.46 -26.90
N PHE A 202 1.72 -13.93 -25.69
CA PHE A 202 1.71 -12.49 -25.41
C PHE A 202 2.68 -12.14 -24.27
N GLY A 203 3.39 -11.03 -24.42
CA GLY A 203 4.37 -10.55 -23.45
C GLY A 203 3.81 -9.45 -22.56
N CYS A 204 4.10 -9.50 -21.27
CA CYS A 204 3.74 -8.49 -20.29
C CYS A 204 4.98 -8.14 -19.45
N VAL A 205 5.22 -6.86 -19.19
CA VAL A 205 6.20 -6.45 -18.17
C VAL A 205 5.43 -6.10 -16.92
N ALA A 206 5.67 -6.82 -15.82
CA ALA A 206 5.14 -6.49 -14.50
C ALA A 206 6.20 -5.72 -13.70
N ALA A 207 5.86 -4.52 -13.25
CA ALA A 207 6.78 -3.62 -12.59
C ALA A 207 6.26 -3.18 -11.22
N ASP A 208 6.95 -3.56 -10.15
CA ASP A 208 6.72 -2.97 -8.83
C ASP A 208 7.46 -1.63 -8.77
N VAL A 209 6.69 -0.55 -8.68
CA VAL A 209 7.19 0.83 -8.66
C VAL A 209 6.98 1.50 -7.31
N THR A 210 6.71 0.72 -6.25
CA THR A 210 6.47 1.24 -4.89
C THR A 210 7.60 2.16 -4.43
N LYS A 211 8.87 1.74 -4.58
CA LYS A 211 10.04 2.57 -4.19
C LYS A 211 10.27 3.78 -5.10
N VAL A 212 9.69 3.79 -6.30
CA VAL A 212 9.73 4.95 -7.21
C VAL A 212 8.76 6.03 -6.74
N ALA A 213 7.57 5.62 -6.30
CA ALA A 213 6.53 6.52 -5.81
C ALA A 213 6.80 7.00 -4.36
N TYR A 214 7.32 6.12 -3.50
CA TYR A 214 7.48 6.37 -2.06
C TYR A 214 8.91 6.10 -1.59
N LYS A 215 9.67 7.18 -1.33
CA LYS A 215 11.11 7.14 -1.01
C LYS A 215 11.47 6.50 0.34
N HIS A 216 10.48 6.24 1.21
CA HIS A 216 10.67 5.60 2.53
C HIS A 216 10.03 4.21 2.59
N ASN A 217 10.23 3.40 1.55
CA ASN A 217 9.85 1.99 1.50
C ASN A 217 8.34 1.69 1.58
N GLY A 218 7.53 2.64 1.12
CA GLY A 218 6.13 2.42 0.82
C GLY A 218 5.27 2.32 2.06
N LEU A 219 5.22 3.39 2.87
CA LEU A 219 4.13 3.70 3.78
C LEU A 219 3.46 4.99 3.30
N THR A 220 2.14 5.10 3.47
CA THR A 220 1.41 6.35 3.17
C THR A 220 0.43 6.67 4.28
N PHE A 221 0.13 7.96 4.41
CA PHE A 221 -0.92 8.47 5.28
C PHE A 221 -2.01 9.12 4.42
N ALA A 222 -3.26 8.97 4.83
CA ALA A 222 -4.38 9.63 4.17
C ALA A 222 -5.51 9.96 5.16
N VAL A 223 -6.38 10.88 4.74
CA VAL A 223 -7.54 11.27 5.56
C VAL A 223 -8.57 10.14 5.64
N THR A 224 -8.85 9.48 4.51
CA THR A 224 -9.84 8.41 4.38
C THR A 224 -9.33 7.29 3.48
N GLY A 225 -10.00 6.14 3.50
CA GLY A 225 -9.67 5.01 2.62
C GLY A 225 -9.78 5.33 1.11
N GLU A 226 -10.74 6.16 0.70
CA GLU A 226 -10.86 6.62 -0.70
C GLU A 226 -9.79 7.65 -1.06
N HIS A 227 -9.43 8.54 -0.13
CA HIS A 227 -8.31 9.46 -0.34
C HIS A 227 -7.01 8.69 -0.59
N ALA A 228 -6.70 7.68 0.22
CA ALA A 228 -5.51 6.86 -0.01
C ALA A 228 -5.51 6.20 -1.39
N LYS A 229 -6.63 5.60 -1.78
CA LYS A 229 -6.79 4.96 -3.09
C LYS A 229 -6.52 5.93 -4.23
N ASP A 230 -7.09 7.13 -4.17
CA ASP A 230 -6.91 8.16 -5.20
C ASP A 230 -5.47 8.69 -5.23
N THR A 231 -4.86 8.93 -4.06
CA THR A 231 -3.47 9.37 -3.94
C THR A 231 -2.51 8.34 -4.50
N ILE A 232 -2.65 7.07 -4.13
CA ILE A 232 -1.82 5.98 -4.65
C ILE A 232 -1.99 5.83 -6.16
N GLN A 233 -3.22 5.92 -6.67
CA GLN A 233 -3.47 5.85 -8.12
C GLN A 233 -2.88 7.06 -8.87
N LYS A 234 -2.96 8.25 -8.28
CA LYS A 234 -2.33 9.46 -8.83
C LYS A 234 -0.81 9.31 -8.89
N ASP A 235 -0.19 8.81 -7.82
CA ASP A 235 1.25 8.59 -7.76
C ASP A 235 1.70 7.51 -8.76
N LEU A 236 0.94 6.43 -8.89
CA LEU A 236 1.18 5.40 -9.90
C LEU A 236 1.12 5.98 -11.32
N LYS A 237 0.09 6.76 -11.65
CA LYS A 237 -0.03 7.45 -12.94
C LYS A 237 1.09 8.46 -13.16
N LYS A 238 1.54 9.16 -12.12
CA LYS A 238 2.69 10.08 -12.20
C LYS A 238 3.97 9.34 -12.56
N VAL A 239 4.23 8.18 -11.96
CA VAL A 239 5.38 7.33 -12.31
C VAL A 239 5.32 6.92 -13.78
N VAL A 240 4.15 6.52 -14.28
CA VAL A 240 3.95 6.14 -15.68
C VAL A 240 4.10 7.34 -16.63
N GLY A 241 3.53 8.49 -16.28
CA GLY A 241 3.64 9.72 -17.07
C GLY A 241 5.08 10.21 -17.22
N HIS A 242 5.92 10.03 -16.19
CA HIS A 242 7.36 10.30 -16.29
C HIS A 242 8.09 9.38 -17.28
N LEU A 243 7.62 8.14 -17.46
CA LEU A 243 8.15 7.24 -18.48
C LEU A 243 7.78 7.73 -19.88
N GLU A 244 6.55 8.19 -20.07
CA GLU A 244 6.01 8.69 -21.35
C GLU A 244 6.68 9.96 -21.83
N TYR A 245 6.76 10.97 -20.96
CA TYR A 245 7.33 12.27 -21.31
C TYR A 245 8.79 12.19 -21.78
N ASN A 246 9.55 11.22 -21.25
CA ASN A 246 10.98 11.09 -21.48
C ASN A 246 11.36 10.04 -22.54
N SER A 247 10.41 9.52 -23.33
CA SER A 247 10.75 8.44 -24.27
C SER A 247 9.83 8.18 -25.47
N ASP A 248 10.45 7.71 -26.56
CA ASP A 248 9.83 6.85 -27.58
C ASP A 248 9.58 5.42 -27.06
N LEU A 249 9.04 5.24 -25.84
CA LEU A 249 8.58 3.91 -25.40
C LEU A 249 7.26 3.57 -26.08
N GLY A 250 7.35 3.16 -27.35
CA GLY A 250 6.30 2.40 -28.00
C GLY A 250 6.35 0.94 -27.52
N ILE A 251 5.19 0.37 -27.17
CA ILE A 251 5.12 -1.05 -26.80
C ILE A 251 5.52 -1.89 -28.02
N LYS A 252 6.60 -2.65 -27.88
CA LYS A 252 7.17 -3.46 -28.97
C LYS A 252 6.20 -4.55 -29.43
N ARG A 253 6.40 -5.01 -30.67
CA ARG A 253 5.59 -6.08 -31.27
C ARG A 253 5.55 -7.32 -30.35
N ARG A 254 4.36 -7.87 -30.11
CA ARG A 254 4.07 -9.04 -29.25
C ARG A 254 4.09 -8.80 -27.73
N ILE A 255 4.58 -7.65 -27.27
CA ILE A 255 4.29 -7.16 -25.93
C ILE A 255 2.96 -6.40 -26.02
N PHE A 256 2.02 -6.69 -25.13
CA PHE A 256 0.68 -6.09 -25.19
C PHE A 256 0.37 -5.19 -24.00
N ASN A 257 1.13 -5.32 -22.91
CA ASN A 257 0.85 -4.65 -21.64
C ASN A 257 2.12 -4.34 -20.85
N TYR A 258 2.16 -3.17 -20.23
CA TYR A 258 2.98 -2.90 -19.06
C TYR A 258 2.08 -2.78 -17.83
N TRP A 259 2.28 -3.66 -16.86
CA TRP A 259 1.53 -3.71 -15.63
C TRP A 259 2.36 -3.12 -14.50
N PHE A 260 2.01 -1.91 -14.07
CA PHE A 260 2.66 -1.24 -12.95
C PHE A 260 1.87 -1.50 -11.67
N GLN A 261 2.58 -1.77 -10.57
CA GLN A 261 1.99 -1.99 -9.26
C GLN A 261 2.64 -1.14 -8.17
N ILE A 262 1.81 -0.71 -7.23
CA ILE A 262 2.23 -0.20 -5.92
C ILE A 262 1.62 -1.11 -4.85
N HIS A 263 2.46 -1.56 -3.93
CA HIS A 263 2.09 -2.35 -2.76
C HIS A 263 2.50 -1.59 -1.50
N ILE A 264 1.52 -1.05 -0.76
CA ILE A 264 1.74 -0.07 0.31
C ILE A 264 0.71 -0.18 1.45
N PRO A 265 1.12 -0.31 2.72
CA PRO A 265 0.30 0.03 3.88
C PRO A 265 -0.08 1.50 3.88
N SER A 266 -1.33 1.75 4.23
CA SER A 266 -1.88 3.08 4.42
C SER A 266 -2.44 3.20 5.83
N LEU A 267 -2.08 4.27 6.53
CA LEU A 267 -2.75 4.71 7.75
C LEU A 267 -3.81 5.76 7.39
N PHE A 268 -5.01 5.62 7.93
CA PHE A 268 -6.11 6.56 7.73
C PHE A 268 -6.45 7.30 9.02
N SER A 269 -6.80 8.59 8.94
CA SER A 269 -7.33 9.33 10.08
C SER A 269 -8.79 8.98 10.39
N HIS A 270 -9.62 8.78 9.35
CA HIS A 270 -11.07 8.67 9.50
C HIS A 270 -11.69 7.49 8.73
N PRO A 271 -12.25 6.50 9.45
CA PRO A 271 -11.92 6.20 10.85
C PRO A 271 -10.44 5.78 10.98
N ALA A 272 -9.87 5.97 12.17
CA ALA A 272 -8.50 5.56 12.45
C ALA A 272 -8.34 4.05 12.19
N SER A 273 -7.59 3.70 11.15
CA SER A 273 -7.44 2.31 10.70
C SER A 273 -6.24 2.17 9.77
N VAL A 274 -5.83 0.93 9.54
CA VAL A 274 -4.75 0.57 8.62
C VAL A 274 -5.27 -0.35 7.52
N SER A 275 -4.72 -0.23 6.31
CA SER A 275 -4.98 -1.19 5.24
C SER A 275 -3.83 -1.22 4.26
N THR A 276 -3.49 -2.41 3.78
CA THR A 276 -2.51 -2.58 2.70
C THR A 276 -3.21 -2.59 1.35
N ARG A 277 -2.74 -1.75 0.43
CA ARG A 277 -3.28 -1.63 -0.92
C ARG A 277 -2.33 -2.24 -1.95
N PHE A 278 -2.89 -3.08 -2.82
CA PHE A 278 -2.27 -3.48 -4.10
C PHE A 278 -2.92 -2.68 -5.23
N SER A 279 -2.30 -1.56 -5.59
CA SER A 279 -2.79 -0.69 -6.66
C SER A 279 -2.13 -1.07 -7.97
N SER A 280 -2.93 -1.27 -9.02
CA SER A 280 -2.44 -1.63 -10.36
C SER A 280 -2.81 -0.58 -11.40
N PHE A 281 -1.94 -0.40 -12.39
CA PHE A 281 -2.18 0.37 -13.59
C PHE A 281 -1.66 -0.40 -14.81
N HIS A 282 -2.52 -0.59 -15.81
CA HIS A 282 -2.18 -1.30 -17.03
C HIS A 282 -2.06 -0.32 -18.18
N ARG A 283 -0.89 -0.30 -18.83
CA ARG A 283 -0.69 0.39 -20.09
C ARG A 283 -0.73 -0.63 -21.22
N PHE A 284 -1.90 -0.76 -21.82
CA PHE A 284 -2.08 -1.58 -23.01
C PHE A 284 -1.53 -0.88 -24.25
N LYS A 285 -1.16 -1.68 -25.26
CA LYS A 285 -0.67 -1.19 -26.54
C LYS A 285 -1.78 -0.47 -27.32
N GLU A 286 -1.55 0.78 -27.70
CA GLU A 286 -2.51 1.66 -28.38
C GLU A 286 -3.07 1.05 -29.67
N HIS A 287 -2.21 0.55 -30.55
CA HIS A 287 -2.60 -0.08 -31.82
C HIS A 287 -2.58 -1.61 -31.72
N SER A 288 -3.48 -2.13 -30.88
CA SER A 288 -3.64 -3.57 -30.66
C SER A 288 -4.44 -4.24 -31.78
N ASN A 289 -3.97 -5.39 -32.29
CA ASN A 289 -4.74 -6.22 -33.21
C ASN A 289 -5.85 -7.01 -32.48
N ARG A 290 -6.78 -7.63 -33.23
CA ARG A 290 -7.91 -8.39 -32.66
C ARG A 290 -7.50 -9.48 -31.66
N LYS A 291 -6.33 -10.11 -31.81
CA LYS A 291 -5.83 -11.12 -30.87
C LYS A 291 -5.29 -10.47 -29.60
N GLU A 292 -4.56 -9.36 -29.73
CA GLU A 292 -4.05 -8.57 -28.60
C GLU A 292 -5.20 -7.98 -27.76
N ILE A 293 -6.27 -7.46 -28.39
CA ILE A 293 -7.47 -6.98 -27.68
C ILE A 293 -8.14 -8.10 -26.88
N LYS A 294 -8.31 -9.29 -27.48
CA LYS A 294 -8.86 -10.45 -26.79
C LYS A 294 -7.98 -10.90 -25.61
N ALA A 295 -6.66 -10.85 -25.78
CA ALA A 295 -5.71 -11.18 -24.72
C ALA A 295 -5.78 -10.16 -23.58
N ALA A 296 -5.87 -8.86 -23.88
CA ALA A 296 -6.05 -7.81 -22.89
C ALA A 296 -7.35 -8.03 -22.09
N LYS A 297 -8.45 -8.37 -22.75
CA LYS A 297 -9.71 -8.70 -22.05
C LYS A 297 -9.55 -9.87 -21.09
N ILE A 298 -8.97 -10.99 -21.54
CA ILE A 298 -8.71 -12.16 -20.68
C ILE A 298 -7.80 -11.78 -19.52
N PHE A 299 -6.78 -10.95 -19.76
CA PHE A 299 -5.86 -10.49 -18.73
C PHE A 299 -6.56 -9.62 -17.67
N CYS A 300 -7.44 -8.69 -18.09
CA CYS A 300 -8.26 -7.91 -17.16
C CYS A 300 -9.20 -8.82 -16.36
N GLU A 301 -9.85 -9.80 -17.00
CA GLU A 301 -10.72 -10.77 -16.32
C GLU A 301 -9.95 -11.57 -15.24
N ILE A 302 -8.71 -11.98 -15.52
CA ILE A 302 -7.82 -12.63 -14.53
C ILE A 302 -7.58 -11.71 -13.33
N PHE A 303 -7.21 -10.45 -13.60
CA PHE A 303 -6.90 -9.48 -12.56
C PHE A 303 -8.12 -9.13 -11.70
N GLU A 304 -9.26 -8.83 -12.34
CA GLU A 304 -10.50 -8.46 -11.67
C GLU A 304 -11.04 -9.62 -10.83
N SER A 305 -11.02 -10.84 -11.36
CA SER A 305 -11.48 -12.03 -10.63
C SER A 305 -10.67 -12.28 -9.36
N ALA A 306 -9.34 -12.09 -9.38
CA ALA A 306 -8.52 -12.24 -8.20
C ALA A 306 -8.70 -11.06 -7.22
N SER A 307 -8.86 -9.84 -7.74
CA SER A 307 -8.91 -8.62 -6.91
C SER A 307 -10.27 -8.35 -6.27
N LEU A 308 -11.37 -8.84 -6.87
CA LEU A 308 -12.74 -8.61 -6.36
C LEU A 308 -13.18 -9.65 -5.33
N ASN A 309 -12.45 -10.75 -5.18
CA ASN A 309 -12.72 -11.75 -4.17
C ASN A 309 -12.17 -11.27 -2.81
N SER A 310 -13.03 -10.60 -2.03
CA SER A 310 -12.72 -10.24 -0.64
C SER A 310 -12.48 -11.48 0.22
N ASP A 311 -11.71 -11.33 1.30
CA ASP A 311 -11.60 -12.42 2.27
C ASP A 311 -12.96 -12.66 2.92
N LYS A 312 -13.44 -13.90 2.94
CA LYS A 312 -14.73 -14.23 3.57
C LYS A 312 -14.70 -14.07 5.09
N ARG A 313 -13.50 -13.98 5.67
CA ARG A 313 -13.26 -13.75 7.10
C ARG A 313 -13.22 -12.27 7.48
N GLU A 314 -13.24 -11.37 6.50
CA GLU A 314 -13.28 -9.92 6.78
C GLU A 314 -14.54 -9.57 7.59
N ILE A 315 -14.33 -8.82 8.67
CA ILE A 315 -15.40 -8.18 9.41
C ILE A 315 -16.03 -7.13 8.50
N PRO A 316 -17.36 -7.17 8.28
CA PRO A 316 -18.02 -6.22 7.40
C PRO A 316 -17.96 -4.78 7.95
N PRO A 317 -18.07 -3.77 7.08
CA PRO A 317 -18.18 -2.37 7.47
C PRO A 317 -19.27 -2.15 8.52
N GLN A 318 -18.93 -1.41 9.59
CA GLN A 318 -19.84 -0.99 10.64
C GLN A 318 -20.28 0.45 10.39
N GLU A 319 -21.53 0.78 10.70
CA GLU A 319 -22.05 2.14 10.55
C GLU A 319 -21.41 3.10 11.57
N LEU A 320 -21.05 4.30 11.10
CA LEU A 320 -20.46 5.35 11.91
C LEU A 320 -21.43 6.53 12.01
N LYS A 321 -21.82 6.88 13.23
CA LYS A 321 -22.67 8.04 13.48
C LYS A 321 -21.79 9.27 13.72
N ARG A 322 -21.99 10.30 12.89
CA ARG A 322 -21.23 11.54 13.03
C ARG A 322 -21.72 12.36 14.22
N ARG A 323 -20.77 12.91 14.98
CA ARG A 323 -21.08 13.91 16.00
C ARG A 323 -21.56 15.19 15.32
N THR A 324 -22.68 15.70 15.78
CA THR A 324 -23.21 17.02 15.37
C THR A 324 -22.93 18.10 16.41
N ARG A 325 -22.54 17.70 17.62
CA ARG A 325 -22.23 18.57 18.75
C ARG A 325 -21.09 17.99 19.57
N PHE A 326 -20.25 18.86 20.10
CA PHE A 326 -19.18 18.55 21.04
C PHE A 326 -19.48 19.27 22.35
N HIS A 327 -19.37 18.55 23.46
CA HIS A 327 -19.49 19.13 24.80
C HIS A 327 -18.10 19.16 25.42
N ILE A 328 -17.56 20.37 25.58
CA ILE A 328 -16.33 20.59 26.33
C ILE A 328 -16.75 20.90 27.77
N PRO A 329 -16.37 20.07 28.76
CA PRO A 329 -16.81 20.25 30.14
C PRO A 329 -16.22 21.51 30.77
N ALA A 330 -16.91 22.04 31.78
CA ALA A 330 -16.38 23.14 32.58
C ALA A 330 -15.08 22.71 33.27
N GLY A 331 -14.08 23.60 33.26
CA GLY A 331 -12.74 23.33 33.79
C GLY A 331 -11.73 22.85 32.75
N ALA A 332 -12.13 22.61 31.50
CA ALA A 332 -11.17 22.37 30.41
C ALA A 332 -10.25 23.59 30.23
N VAL A 333 -8.96 23.32 30.03
CA VAL A 333 -7.92 24.35 29.84
C VAL A 333 -7.35 24.22 28.44
N TYR A 334 -7.00 25.34 27.81
CA TYR A 334 -6.33 25.32 26.52
C TYR A 334 -5.15 26.29 26.49
N SER A 335 -4.18 26.00 25.63
CA SER A 335 -3.05 26.88 25.33
C SER A 335 -2.70 26.78 23.85
N PHE A 336 -2.06 27.80 23.30
CA PHE A 336 -1.65 27.85 21.90
C PHE A 336 -0.40 28.69 21.71
N ASP A 337 0.27 28.49 20.58
CA ASP A 337 1.45 29.26 20.19
C ASP A 337 1.02 30.53 19.42
N ASP A 338 1.18 31.69 20.06
CA ASP A 338 0.80 32.99 19.51
C ASP A 338 1.50 33.29 18.18
N ASP A 339 2.77 32.91 18.02
CA ASP A 339 3.56 33.18 16.82
C ASP A 339 3.03 32.38 15.64
N VAL A 340 2.70 31.11 15.87
CA VAL A 340 2.14 30.24 14.82
C VAL A 340 0.74 30.72 14.42
N VAL A 341 -0.15 31.01 15.37
CA VAL A 341 -1.51 31.49 15.05
C VAL A 341 -1.48 32.85 14.36
N CYS A 342 -0.66 33.80 14.83
CA CYS A 342 -0.50 35.11 14.20
C CYS A 342 0.02 34.99 12.76
N SER A 343 1.04 34.19 12.53
CA SER A 343 1.61 34.03 11.18
C SER A 343 0.67 33.35 10.18
N VAL A 344 -0.21 32.44 10.64
CA VAL A 344 -1.16 31.76 9.75
C VAL A 344 -2.37 32.63 9.39
N PHE A 345 -2.84 33.48 10.31
CA PHE A 345 -4.10 34.22 10.15
C PHE A 345 -3.98 35.74 10.01
N LYS A 346 -2.89 36.35 10.47
CA LYS A 346 -2.71 37.83 10.47
C LYS A 346 -1.60 38.31 9.53
N GLU A 347 -0.58 37.49 9.25
CA GLU A 347 0.50 37.89 8.35
C GLU A 347 0.12 37.75 6.87
N LYS A 348 0.60 38.69 6.04
CA LYS A 348 0.40 38.65 4.58
C LYS A 348 1.27 37.58 3.90
N GLU A 349 2.40 37.22 4.51
CA GLU A 349 3.27 36.14 4.07
C GLU A 349 3.23 35.02 5.08
N ILE A 350 2.76 33.85 4.67
CA ILE A 350 2.65 32.68 5.56
C ILE A 350 4.07 32.15 5.80
N LYS A 351 4.60 32.38 7.01
CA LYS A 351 5.77 31.67 7.49
C LYS A 351 5.47 30.17 7.44
N LYS A 352 6.31 29.41 6.74
CA LYS A 352 6.18 27.94 6.70
C LYS A 352 6.75 27.36 7.99
N TRP A 353 5.88 26.79 8.80
CA TRP A 353 6.26 26.05 9.99
C TRP A 353 6.43 24.55 9.67
N PRO A 354 7.37 23.84 10.34
CA PRO A 354 7.41 22.39 10.28
C PRO A 354 6.08 21.78 10.72
N ILE A 355 5.61 20.73 10.04
CA ILE A 355 4.28 20.13 10.25
C ILE A 355 4.13 19.52 11.65
N GLU A 356 5.24 19.11 12.25
CA GLU A 356 5.40 18.56 13.60
C GLU A 356 5.46 19.64 14.69
N THR A 357 5.45 20.92 14.33
CA THR A 357 5.45 22.02 15.30
C THR A 357 4.16 21.97 16.10
N ARG A 358 4.27 21.88 17.43
CA ARG A 358 3.12 21.92 18.33
C ARG A 358 2.49 23.32 18.28
N LEU A 359 1.21 23.36 17.96
CA LEU A 359 0.41 24.56 17.76
C LEU A 359 -0.46 24.88 18.98
N ALA A 360 -1.10 23.86 19.55
CA ALA A 360 -2.05 24.05 20.65
C ALA A 360 -2.16 22.81 21.54
N VAL A 361 -2.68 23.02 22.74
CA VAL A 361 -3.00 21.97 23.72
C VAL A 361 -4.42 22.21 24.22
N LEU A 362 -5.20 21.14 24.35
CA LEU A 362 -6.50 21.13 25.02
C LEU A 362 -6.51 20.04 26.08
N GLU A 363 -6.74 20.42 27.32
CA GLU A 363 -6.79 19.54 28.50
C GLU A 363 -8.24 19.40 28.96
N ILE A 364 -8.75 18.17 29.00
CA ILE A 364 -10.12 17.83 29.39
C ILE A 364 -10.07 16.75 30.47
N GLY A 365 -10.15 17.15 31.74
CA GLY A 365 -9.95 16.21 32.85
C GLY A 365 -8.50 15.70 32.85
N ASP A 366 -8.33 14.38 32.74
CA ASP A 366 -7.01 13.73 32.66
C ASP A 366 -6.50 13.57 31.21
N ASP A 367 -7.32 13.90 30.21
CA ASP A 367 -6.96 13.77 28.80
C ASP A 367 -6.28 15.04 28.27
N VAL A 368 -5.09 14.88 27.71
CA VAL A 368 -4.32 15.98 27.09
C VAL A 368 -4.23 15.76 25.58
N HIS A 369 -4.76 16.72 24.81
CA HIS A 369 -4.75 16.69 23.36
C HIS A 369 -3.77 17.71 22.78
N TYR A 370 -2.70 17.21 22.17
CA TYR A 370 -1.75 18.03 21.43
C TYR A 370 -2.18 18.19 19.97
N PHE A 371 -2.18 19.42 19.48
CA PHE A 371 -2.42 19.77 18.08
C PHE A 371 -1.15 20.35 17.48
N HIS A 372 -0.87 19.97 16.25
CA HIS A 372 0.30 20.38 15.49
C HIS A 372 -0.11 21.17 14.26
N VAL A 373 0.85 21.80 13.59
CA VAL A 373 0.63 22.49 12.32
C VAL A 373 0.00 21.55 11.28
N ALA A 374 0.36 20.27 11.27
CA ALA A 374 -0.26 19.25 10.43
C ALA A 374 -1.79 19.16 10.63
N ASP A 375 -2.27 19.19 11.89
CA ASP A 375 -3.71 19.14 12.18
C ASP A 375 -4.42 20.38 11.63
N LEU A 376 -3.80 21.55 11.76
CA LEU A 376 -4.34 22.81 11.23
C LEU A 376 -4.41 22.80 9.70
N GLU A 377 -3.37 22.35 9.01
CA GLU A 377 -3.35 22.29 7.54
C GLU A 377 -4.52 21.46 6.99
N MET A 378 -4.95 20.41 7.71
CA MET A 378 -6.08 19.56 7.31
C MET A 378 -7.44 20.25 7.40
N VAL A 379 -7.59 21.26 8.27
CA VAL A 379 -8.87 21.95 8.55
C VAL A 379 -8.82 23.45 8.30
N LEU A 380 -7.71 23.97 7.77
CA LEU A 380 -7.49 25.40 7.58
C LEU A 380 -8.59 26.08 6.74
N PRO A 381 -9.13 25.47 5.66
CA PRO A 381 -10.26 26.05 4.93
C PRO A 381 -11.50 26.24 5.81
N GLU A 382 -11.85 25.25 6.64
CA GLU A 382 -12.98 25.28 7.56
C GLU A 382 -12.77 26.32 8.66
N VAL A 383 -11.56 26.40 9.22
CA VAL A 383 -11.21 27.40 10.24
C VAL A 383 -11.32 28.81 9.67
N ARG A 384 -10.75 29.07 8.48
CA ARG A 384 -10.83 30.39 7.82
C ARG A 384 -12.27 30.79 7.53
N LYS A 385 -13.08 29.83 7.06
CA LYS A 385 -14.51 30.06 6.81
C LYS A 385 -15.23 30.45 8.11
N ALA A 386 -15.03 29.70 9.19
CA ALA A 386 -15.66 29.97 10.49
C ALA A 386 -15.25 31.34 11.06
N ILE A 387 -13.97 31.71 10.96
CA ILE A 387 -13.47 33.03 11.38
C ILE A 387 -14.13 34.15 10.59
N HIS A 388 -14.21 34.01 9.27
CA HIS A 388 -14.81 35.02 8.41
C HIS A 388 -16.32 35.19 8.67
N GLU A 389 -17.07 34.08 8.78
CA GLU A 389 -18.53 34.10 8.99
C GLU A 389 -18.92 34.71 10.35
N ASN A 390 -18.12 34.47 11.39
CA ASN A 390 -18.39 34.96 12.75
C ASN A 390 -17.65 36.25 13.12
N ARG A 391 -16.77 36.75 12.24
CA ARG A 391 -16.00 37.99 12.42
C ARG A 391 -15.15 38.01 13.69
N TYR A 392 -14.46 36.90 13.98
CA TYR A 392 -13.50 36.87 15.10
C TYR A 392 -12.26 37.72 14.76
N GLU A 393 -11.91 38.64 15.66
CA GLU A 393 -10.77 39.56 15.48
C GLU A 393 -9.68 39.33 16.54
N LYS A 394 -10.09 38.89 17.74
CA LYS A 394 -9.18 38.62 18.85
C LYS A 394 -8.45 37.30 18.61
N LEU A 395 -7.17 37.27 19.00
CA LEU A 395 -6.31 36.10 18.76
C LEU A 395 -6.82 34.88 19.54
N GLU A 396 -7.31 35.10 20.76
CA GLU A 396 -7.84 34.07 21.65
C GLU A 396 -9.12 33.44 21.09
N GLU A 397 -10.00 34.25 20.49
CA GLU A 397 -11.23 33.75 19.85
C GLU A 397 -10.91 32.90 18.61
N ILE A 398 -9.96 33.37 17.79
CA ILE A 398 -9.45 32.65 16.62
C ILE A 398 -8.84 31.30 17.05
N ALA A 399 -7.98 31.31 18.07
CA ALA A 399 -7.32 30.12 18.58
C ALA A 399 -8.32 29.12 19.14
N LEU A 400 -9.32 29.57 19.89
CA LEU A 400 -10.36 28.69 20.44
C LEU A 400 -11.17 28.00 19.33
N VAL A 401 -11.58 28.74 18.31
CA VAL A 401 -12.33 28.19 17.16
C VAL A 401 -11.47 27.20 16.38
N MET A 402 -10.20 27.52 16.17
CA MET A 402 -9.23 26.64 15.55
C MET A 402 -9.08 25.33 16.32
N ILE A 403 -8.87 25.39 17.64
CA ILE A 403 -8.78 24.21 18.52
C ILE A 403 -10.07 23.39 18.47
N ALA A 404 -11.24 24.04 18.55
CA ALA A 404 -12.53 23.35 18.50
C ALA A 404 -12.74 22.61 17.17
N ILE A 405 -12.38 23.21 16.04
CA ILE A 405 -12.49 22.57 14.72
C ILE A 405 -11.48 21.42 14.58
N MET A 406 -10.22 21.60 15.02
CA MET A 406 -9.23 20.52 15.01
C MET A 406 -9.67 19.35 15.90
N PHE A 407 -10.23 19.63 17.08
CA PHE A 407 -10.78 18.62 17.98
C PHE A 407 -11.96 17.88 17.34
N ALA A 408 -12.91 18.62 16.74
CA ALA A 408 -14.05 18.05 16.05
C ALA A 408 -13.65 17.19 14.84
N PHE A 409 -12.62 17.61 14.11
CA PHE A 409 -12.06 16.85 13.00
C PHE A 409 -11.38 15.58 13.48
N ARG A 410 -10.61 15.63 14.57
CA ARG A 410 -9.93 14.46 15.16
C ARG A 410 -10.93 13.41 15.68
N PHE A 411 -12.06 13.84 16.25
CA PHE A 411 -13.08 12.96 16.83
C PHE A 411 -14.45 13.12 16.17
N PRO A 412 -14.61 12.81 14.87
CA PRO A 412 -15.82 13.18 14.13
C PRO A 412 -17.01 12.23 14.36
N TYR A 413 -16.81 11.11 15.06
CA TYR A 413 -17.79 10.04 15.26
C TYR A 413 -18.17 9.87 16.74
N GLU A 414 -19.40 9.43 17.01
CA GLU A 414 -19.93 9.15 18.36
C GLU A 414 -19.15 8.07 19.11
#